data_AF-A0A367R183-F1
#
_entry.id   AF-A0A367R183-F1
#
_cell.length_a   1.000
_cell.length_b   1.000
_cell.length_c   1.000
_cell.angle_alpha   90.00
_cell.angle_beta   90.00
_cell.angle_gamma   90.00
#
_symmetry.space_group_name_H-M   'P 1'
#
loop_
_entity.id
_entity.type
_entity.pdbx_description
1 polymer ?
#
loop_
_entity_poly.entity_id
_entity_poly.type
_entity_poly.pdbx_seq_one_letter_code
_entity_poly.pdbx_strand_id
1 'polypeptide(L)'
;MIDLLSEDLKHSEKYKGCSIDVWRDDRRGCYLAELYAPVRNRMLMQQRQAFSDIQSAVAYMREQIDKYYSQGWYKGCIIDVWFDLRLGCYLAELYVPMQSEMVLKESLPFPDTQSALAYMRAQIDKYYLNEVIHQPQSR
;
A
#
# COMPACT_ATOMS: atom_id res chain seq x y z
N MET A 1 -5.38 -3.34 20.89
CA MET A 1 -5.86 -3.99 19.66
C MET A 1 -7.38 -3.99 19.73
N ILE A 2 -8.03 -3.10 18.99
CA ILE A 2 -9.48 -3.21 18.78
C ILE A 2 -9.61 -4.02 17.49
N ASP A 3 -10.03 -5.27 17.62
CA ASP A 3 -10.25 -6.15 16.47
C ASP A 3 -11.57 -5.74 15.81
N LEU A 4 -11.50 -4.72 14.96
CA LEU A 4 -12.67 -4.07 14.35
C LEU A 4 -13.31 -4.90 13.22
N LEU A 5 -12.88 -6.15 13.02
CA LEU A 5 -13.09 -6.89 11.78
C LEU A 5 -13.91 -8.18 11.91
N SER A 6 -14.32 -8.61 13.10
CA SER A 6 -15.11 -9.86 13.20
C SER A 6 -16.60 -9.69 12.90
N GLU A 7 -17.20 -8.51 13.11
CA GLU A 7 -18.69 -8.43 13.15
C GLU A 7 -19.38 -7.67 12.00
N ASP A 8 -18.72 -6.76 11.27
CA ASP A 8 -19.41 -5.88 10.29
C ASP A 8 -18.89 -5.98 8.84
N LEU A 9 -18.34 -7.14 8.49
CA LEU A 9 -17.61 -7.35 7.25
C LEU A 9 -18.48 -7.91 6.09
N LYS A 10 -19.71 -7.41 5.90
CA LYS A 10 -20.58 -7.82 4.77
C LYS A 10 -20.06 -7.40 3.39
N HIS A 11 -18.93 -6.70 3.29
CA HIS A 11 -18.25 -6.30 2.04
C HIS A 11 -16.79 -6.83 1.94
N SER A 12 -16.43 -7.87 2.70
CA SER A 12 -15.07 -8.11 3.19
C SER A 12 -14.08 -8.95 2.39
N GLU A 13 -14.43 -9.48 1.21
CA GLU A 13 -13.37 -10.10 0.39
C GLU A 13 -12.28 -9.07 0.02
N LYS A 14 -12.68 -7.79 -0.12
CA LYS A 14 -11.77 -6.69 -0.48
C LYS A 14 -10.85 -6.24 0.67
N TYR A 15 -11.22 -6.46 1.94
CA TYR A 15 -10.47 -5.98 3.11
C TYR A 15 -9.73 -7.10 3.85
N LYS A 16 -9.73 -8.31 3.28
CA LYS A 16 -9.30 -9.53 3.97
C LYS A 16 -7.81 -9.46 4.32
N GLY A 17 -7.53 -9.40 5.62
CA GLY A 17 -6.19 -9.50 6.20
C GLY A 17 -5.52 -8.18 6.56
N CYS A 18 -6.13 -7.01 6.32
CA CYS A 18 -5.62 -5.75 6.87
C CYS A 18 -5.86 -5.66 8.38
N SER A 19 -5.02 -4.90 9.09
CA SER A 19 -5.17 -4.59 10.52
C SER A 19 -5.08 -3.08 10.75
N ILE A 20 -5.91 -2.56 11.64
CA ILE A 20 -5.84 -1.17 12.09
C ILE A 20 -5.50 -1.18 13.57
N ASP A 21 -4.38 -0.57 13.93
CA ASP A 21 -4.02 -0.33 15.33
C ASP A 21 -4.19 1.13 15.67
N VAL A 22 -4.96 1.42 16.73
CA VAL A 22 -5.13 2.77 17.26
C VAL A 22 -4.80 2.76 18.74
N TRP A 23 -3.95 3.68 19.17
CA TRP A 23 -3.62 3.85 20.59
C TRP A 23 -3.41 5.33 20.92
N ARG A 24 -3.58 5.64 22.22
CA ARG A 24 -3.35 6.99 22.73
C ARG A 24 -1.86 7.21 22.92
N ASP A 25 -1.33 8.30 22.36
CA ASP A 25 0.00 8.82 22.64
C ASP A 25 -0.13 9.96 23.66
N ASP A 26 0.01 9.62 24.94
CA ASP A 26 -0.13 10.58 26.05
C ASP A 26 0.94 11.68 26.02
N ARG A 27 2.11 11.41 25.41
CA ARG A 27 3.18 12.42 25.30
C ARG A 27 2.82 13.52 24.31
N ARG A 28 2.12 13.15 23.23
CA ARG A 28 1.69 14.08 22.17
C ARG A 28 0.25 14.56 22.35
N GLY A 29 -0.49 14.00 23.30
CA GLY A 29 -1.90 14.34 23.54
C GLY A 29 -2.81 13.96 22.36
N CYS A 30 -2.45 12.94 21.59
CA CYS A 30 -3.17 12.53 20.38
C CYS A 30 -3.41 11.01 20.36
N TYR A 31 -4.16 10.55 19.37
CA TYR A 31 -4.29 9.14 19.01
C TYR A 31 -3.43 8.87 17.79
N LEU A 32 -2.53 7.89 17.89
CA LEU A 32 -1.81 7.39 16.73
C LEU A 32 -2.58 6.20 16.16
N ALA A 33 -2.78 6.24 14.86
CA ALA A 33 -3.35 5.14 14.11
C ALA A 33 -2.34 4.65 13.07
N GLU A 34 -2.26 3.33 12.95
CA GLU A 34 -1.47 2.62 11.96
C GLU A 34 -2.36 1.66 11.19
N LEU A 35 -2.20 1.67 9.86
CA LEU A 35 -2.81 0.70 8.97
C LEU A 35 -1.74 -0.30 8.54
N TYR A 36 -2.03 -1.59 8.68
CA TYR A 36 -1.21 -2.69 8.20
C TYR A 36 -1.96 -3.47 7.14
N ALA A 37 -1.26 -3.90 6.09
CA ALA A 37 -1.82 -4.73 5.03
C ALA A 37 -0.98 -6.00 4.83
N PRO A 38 -1.62 -7.11 4.42
CA PRO A 38 -0.94 -8.35 4.11
C PRO A 38 -0.25 -8.21 2.75
N VAL A 39 1.07 -8.36 2.77
CA VAL A 39 1.91 -8.40 1.58
C VAL A 39 2.62 -9.74 1.58
N ARG A 40 2.20 -10.61 0.66
CA ARG A 40 2.70 -11.99 0.54
C ARG A 40 2.53 -12.75 1.88
N ASN A 41 3.62 -12.99 2.59
CA ASN A 41 3.66 -13.69 3.89
C ASN A 41 3.97 -12.75 5.07
N ARG A 42 3.81 -11.44 4.91
CA ARG A 42 4.13 -10.43 5.94
C ARG A 42 2.97 -9.44 6.12
N MET A 43 2.88 -8.85 7.30
CA MET A 43 2.05 -7.68 7.57
C MET A 43 2.94 -6.44 7.55
N LEU A 44 2.70 -5.53 6.60
CA LEU A 44 3.50 -4.31 6.43
C LEU A 44 2.66 -3.07 6.76
N MET A 45 3.27 -2.11 7.46
CA MET A 45 2.61 -0.85 7.83
C MET A 45 2.50 0.05 6.61
N GLN A 46 1.28 0.31 6.16
CA GLN A 46 0.98 1.11 4.98
C GLN A 46 0.92 2.60 5.29
N GLN A 47 0.40 2.95 6.45
CA GLN A 47 0.22 4.34 6.84
C GLN A 47 0.29 4.49 8.35
N ARG A 48 0.82 5.63 8.79
CA ARG A 48 0.77 6.07 10.18
C ARG A 48 0.36 7.53 10.24
N GLN A 49 -0.62 7.85 11.06
CA GLN A 49 -1.10 9.22 11.21
C GLN A 49 -1.62 9.51 12.61
N ALA A 50 -1.48 10.76 13.04
CA ALA A 50 -2.00 11.25 14.32
C ALA A 50 -3.39 11.88 14.15
N PHE A 51 -4.24 11.69 15.15
CA PHE A 51 -5.63 12.16 15.21
C PHE A 51 -5.93 12.74 16.59
N SER A 52 -6.90 13.65 16.67
CA SER A 52 -7.39 14.22 17.94
C SER A 52 -8.23 13.23 18.75
N ASP A 53 -8.89 12.28 18.07
CA ASP A 53 -9.82 11.35 18.68
C ASP A 53 -9.81 9.98 17.96
N ILE A 54 -10.27 8.96 18.67
CA ILE A 54 -10.28 7.57 18.20
C ILE A 54 -11.28 7.32 17.05
N GLN A 55 -12.40 8.04 17.01
CA GLN A 55 -13.46 7.83 16.02
C GLN A 55 -12.99 8.29 14.64
N SER A 56 -12.41 9.49 14.57
CA SER A 56 -11.79 10.03 13.35
C SER A 56 -10.65 9.14 12.85
N ALA A 57 -9.82 8.63 13.77
CA ALA A 57 -8.74 7.72 13.44
C ALA A 57 -9.24 6.43 12.77
N VAL A 58 -10.22 5.77 13.37
CA VAL A 58 -10.79 4.52 12.84
C VAL A 58 -11.51 4.75 11.51
N ALA A 59 -12.34 5.80 11.42
CA ALA A 59 -13.08 6.13 10.21
C ALA A 59 -12.13 6.39 9.04
N TYR A 60 -11.11 7.22 9.25
CA TYR A 60 -10.11 7.51 8.23
C TYR A 60 -9.36 6.25 7.79
N MET A 61 -8.87 5.42 8.72
CA MET A 61 -8.13 4.20 8.36
C MET A 61 -8.99 3.20 7.58
N ARG A 62 -10.29 3.09 7.89
CA ARG A 62 -11.22 2.28 7.11
C ARG A 62 -11.31 2.76 5.65
N GLU A 63 -11.41 4.07 5.42
CA GLU A 63 -11.42 4.64 4.07
C GLU A 63 -10.10 4.41 3.31
N GLN A 64 -8.96 4.34 4.00
CA GLN A 64 -7.67 4.13 3.36
C GLN A 64 -7.47 2.69 2.90
N ILE A 65 -8.09 1.70 3.54
CA ILE A 65 -7.97 0.31 3.08
C ILE A 65 -8.51 0.16 1.65
N ASP A 66 -9.63 0.81 1.33
CA ASP A 66 -10.19 0.80 -0.03
C ASP A 66 -9.24 1.41 -1.06
N LYS A 67 -8.54 2.47 -0.68
CA LYS A 67 -7.58 3.17 -1.52
C LYS A 67 -6.34 2.32 -1.75
N TYR A 68 -5.83 1.65 -0.71
CA TYR A 68 -4.66 0.77 -0.82
C TYR A 68 -4.90 -0.37 -1.81
N TYR A 69 -5.99 -1.14 -1.65
CA TYR A 69 -6.28 -2.28 -2.55
C TYR A 69 -6.53 -1.85 -4.00
N SER A 70 -7.08 -0.65 -4.23
CA SER A 70 -7.36 -0.15 -5.57
C SER A 70 -6.17 0.52 -6.26
N GLN A 71 -5.20 1.06 -5.50
CA GLN A 71 -4.09 1.84 -6.06
C GLN A 71 -2.83 1.02 -6.33
N GLY A 72 -2.67 -0.13 -5.64
CA GLY A 72 -1.51 -1.00 -5.77
C GLY A 72 -1.48 -1.83 -7.05
N TRP A 73 -2.56 -1.91 -7.82
CA TRP A 73 -2.57 -2.60 -9.11
C TRP A 73 -2.58 -1.60 -10.26
N TYR A 74 -1.63 -1.74 -11.20
CA TYR A 74 -1.57 -0.89 -12.38
C TYR A 74 -1.05 -1.65 -13.60
N LYS A 75 -1.87 -1.75 -14.65
CA LYS A 75 -1.57 -2.46 -15.91
C LYS A 75 -1.08 -3.91 -15.73
N GLY A 76 -1.56 -4.60 -14.70
CA GLY A 76 -1.13 -5.98 -14.39
C GLY A 76 0.17 -6.07 -13.59
N CYS A 77 0.81 -4.94 -13.26
CA CYS A 77 1.88 -4.86 -12.26
C CYS A 77 1.32 -4.59 -10.86
N ILE A 78 2.11 -4.94 -9.84
CA ILE A 78 1.84 -4.62 -8.44
C ILE A 78 2.82 -3.54 -8.00
N ILE A 79 2.30 -2.47 -7.42
CA ILE A 79 3.01 -1.44 -6.70
C ILE A 79 2.66 -1.62 -5.24
N ASP A 80 3.68 -1.83 -4.42
CA ASP A 80 3.51 -1.94 -2.98
C ASP A 80 4.28 -0.82 -2.29
N VAL A 81 3.66 -0.14 -1.33
CA VAL A 81 4.21 1.07 -0.71
C VAL A 81 3.93 1.04 0.78
N TRP A 82 4.96 0.82 1.59
CA TRP A 82 4.85 0.76 3.04
C TRP A 82 5.80 1.73 3.72
N PHE A 83 5.48 2.14 4.94
CA PHE A 83 6.35 2.98 5.74
C PHE A 83 7.40 2.14 6.47
N ASP A 84 8.68 2.42 6.22
CA ASP A 84 9.81 1.85 6.94
C ASP A 84 10.13 2.72 8.16
N LEU A 85 9.80 2.22 9.36
CA LEU A 85 10.08 2.90 10.63
C LEU A 85 11.57 3.14 10.89
N ARG A 86 12.46 2.30 10.34
CA ARG A 86 13.92 2.42 10.55
C ARG A 86 14.50 3.54 9.69
N LEU A 87 13.98 3.71 8.48
CA LEU A 87 14.42 4.75 7.55
C LEU A 87 13.62 6.05 7.69
N GLY A 88 12.44 6.00 8.33
CA GLY A 88 11.55 7.15 8.49
C GLY A 88 10.96 7.63 7.16
N CYS A 89 10.80 6.73 6.19
CA CYS A 89 10.30 7.03 4.84
C CYS A 89 9.37 5.92 4.33
N TYR A 90 8.71 6.16 3.19
CA TYR A 90 7.93 5.15 2.50
C TYR A 90 8.84 4.37 1.54
N LEU A 91 8.95 3.07 1.70
CA LEU A 91 9.60 2.19 0.73
C LEU A 91 8.54 1.74 -0.28
N ALA A 92 8.83 1.93 -1.56
CA ALA A 92 7.97 1.49 -2.65
C ALA A 92 8.67 0.40 -3.45
N GLU A 93 7.96 -0.68 -3.72
CA GLU A 93 8.41 -1.80 -4.53
C GLU A 93 7.50 -2.01 -5.74
N LEU A 94 8.13 -2.20 -6.90
CA LEU A 94 7.48 -2.49 -8.16
C LEU A 94 7.69 -3.96 -8.52
N TYR A 95 6.58 -4.66 -8.74
CA TYR A 95 6.56 -6.03 -9.23
C TYR A 95 5.92 -6.09 -10.60
N VAL A 96 6.63 -6.70 -11.55
CA VAL A 96 6.15 -6.89 -12.92
C VAL A 96 5.82 -8.36 -13.17
N PRO A 97 4.78 -8.65 -13.96
CA PRO A 97 4.48 -10.02 -14.34
C PRO A 97 5.55 -10.54 -15.30
N MET A 98 6.17 -11.67 -14.96
CA MET A 98 7.09 -12.40 -15.82
C MET A 98 6.67 -13.86 -15.85
N GLN A 99 6.18 -14.31 -17.02
CA GLN A 99 5.55 -15.62 -17.19
C GLN A 99 4.38 -15.83 -16.20
N SER A 100 4.53 -16.71 -15.22
CA SER A 100 3.52 -17.05 -14.21
C SER A 100 3.77 -16.42 -12.85
N GLU A 101 4.77 -15.56 -12.70
CA GLU A 101 5.20 -15.01 -11.41
C GLU A 101 5.31 -13.47 -11.42
N MET A 102 5.22 -12.87 -10.23
CA MET A 102 5.45 -11.44 -10.02
C MET A 102 6.89 -11.23 -9.54
N VAL A 103 7.71 -10.58 -10.36
CA VAL A 103 9.14 -10.38 -10.10
C VAL A 103 9.40 -8.96 -9.63
N LEU A 104 10.15 -8.81 -8.53
CA LEU A 104 10.58 -7.51 -8.03
C LEU A 104 11.51 -6.85 -9.06
N LYS A 105 11.10 -5.70 -9.57
CA LYS A 105 11.86 -4.92 -10.55
C LYS A 105 12.60 -3.75 -9.93
N GLU A 106 11.98 -3.09 -8.95
CA GLU A 106 12.50 -1.86 -8.36
C GLU A 106 12.08 -1.73 -6.89
N SER A 107 12.94 -1.14 -6.07
CA SER A 107 12.69 -0.85 -4.65
C SER A 107 13.38 0.47 -4.29
N LEU A 108 12.60 1.51 -3.96
CA LEU A 108 13.12 2.86 -3.72
C LEU A 108 12.37 3.59 -2.58
N PRO A 109 13.06 4.46 -1.83
CA PRO A 109 12.45 5.26 -0.77
C PRO A 109 11.80 6.54 -1.30
N PHE A 110 10.72 6.97 -0.65
CA PHE A 110 9.91 8.15 -0.97
C PHE A 110 9.47 8.88 0.30
N PRO A 111 9.23 10.20 0.23
CA PRO A 111 8.74 10.98 1.36
C PRO A 111 7.28 10.69 1.70
N ASP A 112 6.47 10.27 0.72
CA ASP A 112 5.05 10.04 0.86
C ASP A 112 4.53 9.01 -0.17
N THR A 113 3.36 8.44 0.11
CA THR A 113 2.71 7.41 -0.73
C THR A 113 2.33 7.93 -2.12
N GLN A 114 1.92 9.20 -2.26
CA GLN A 114 1.48 9.75 -3.53
C GLN A 114 2.64 9.89 -4.52
N SER A 115 3.78 10.41 -4.04
CA SER A 115 5.03 10.50 -4.80
C SER A 115 5.53 9.12 -5.23
N ALA A 116 5.48 8.13 -4.32
CA ALA A 116 5.80 6.74 -4.63
C ALA A 116 4.93 6.16 -5.75
N LEU A 117 3.60 6.26 -5.62
CA LEU A 117 2.66 5.74 -6.61
C LEU A 117 2.82 6.41 -7.97
N ALA A 118 2.99 7.74 -8.01
CA ALA A 118 3.19 8.48 -9.25
C ALA A 118 4.45 8.04 -9.98
N TYR A 119 5.55 7.89 -9.25
CA TYR A 119 6.81 7.43 -9.79
C TYR A 119 6.70 6.00 -10.34
N MET A 120 6.17 5.06 -9.55
CA MET A 120 6.07 3.66 -9.94
C MET A 120 5.17 3.45 -11.16
N ARG A 121 4.06 4.20 -11.26
CA ARG A 121 3.21 4.20 -12.46
C ARG A 121 3.95 4.69 -13.70
N ALA A 122 4.75 5.76 -13.56
CA ALA A 122 5.57 6.24 -14.67
C ALA A 122 6.63 5.22 -15.09
N GLN A 123 7.18 4.42 -14.17
CA GLN A 123 8.09 3.33 -14.52
C GLN A 123 7.37 2.18 -15.24
N ILE A 124 6.17 1.82 -14.79
CA ILE A 124 5.33 0.83 -15.48
C ILE A 124 5.02 1.30 -16.91
N ASP A 125 4.66 2.57 -17.08
CA ASP A 125 4.40 3.13 -18.41
C ASP A 125 5.62 3.04 -19.32
N LYS A 126 6.81 3.37 -18.82
CA LYS A 126 8.07 3.19 -19.56
C LYS A 126 8.35 1.73 -19.89
N TYR A 127 8.11 0.82 -18.95
CA TYR A 127 8.30 -0.62 -19.14
C TYR A 127 7.46 -1.13 -20.33
N TYR A 128 6.15 -0.85 -20.32
CA TYR A 128 5.26 -1.26 -21.40
C TYR A 128 5.51 -0.54 -22.72
N LEU A 129 5.89 0.74 -22.71
CA LEU A 129 6.28 1.45 -23.94
C LEU A 129 7.51 0.81 -24.59
N ASN A 130 8.49 0.39 -23.79
CA ASN A 130 9.69 -0.26 -24.29
C ASN A 130 9.44 -1.70 -24.79
N GLU A 131 8.56 -2.47 -24.13
CA GLU A 131 8.16 -3.80 -24.61
C GLU A 131 7.42 -3.75 -25.96
N VAL A 132 6.56 -2.75 -26.18
CA VAL A 132 5.85 -2.56 -27.47
C VAL A 132 6.81 -2.25 -28.62
N ILE A 133 7.89 -1.51 -28.35
CA ILE A 133 8.92 -1.18 -29.37
C ILE A 133 9.79 -2.40 -29.73
N HIS A 134 9.91 -3.38 -28.82
CA HIS A 134 10.76 -4.55 -29.00
C HIS A 134 10.01 -5.80 -29.50
N GLN A 135 8.70 -5.71 -29.79
CA GLN A 135 8.03 -6.78 -30.53
C GLN A 135 8.50 -6.73 -31.99
N PRO A 136 9.19 -7.79 -32.50
CA PRO A 136 9.48 -7.85 -33.92
C PRO A 136 8.14 -7.90 -34.65
N GLN A 137 7.91 -6.93 -35.54
CA GLN A 137 6.79 -6.97 -36.47
C GLN A 137 6.89 -8.29 -37.26
N SER A 138 6.08 -9.26 -36.87
CA SER A 138 5.92 -10.50 -37.60
C SER A 138 5.21 -10.12 -38.90
N ARG A 139 5.97 -10.17 -40.00
CA ARG A 139 5.46 -10.02 -41.36
C ARG A 139 4.49 -11.13 -41.72
#